data_AF-A0A934ZRD3-F1
#
_entry.id   AF-A0A934ZRD3-F1
#
_cell.length_a   1.000
_cell.length_b   1.000
_cell.length_c   1.000
_cell.angle_alpha   90.00
_cell.angle_beta   90.00
_cell.angle_gamma   90.00
#
_symmetry.space_group_name_H-M   'P 1'
#
loop_
_entity.id
_entity.type
_entity.pdbx_description
1 polymer ?
#
loop_
_entity_poly.entity_id
_entity_poly.type
_entity_poly.pdbx_seq_one_letter_code
_entity_poly.pdbx_strand_id
1 'polypeptide(L)'
;MQSLPMPPLQFVPKREFWFVSAFVNSAAVDPHAWARELGELVERRLRDLAPADLPRIAWDPDLVRRTVEMARSARAVASWNPYLDGFPYYEENAGLPFNKLGYFEIEVTYFPDAPERRREIEPLMTQQPPTAVLERFRERSVMKSHGPVRLDLASPVYVLTVTDEALPEAPAWTRAAVDEHKRSLGPWIEVYSGAWPDYTEDLFDARVRHNLSNRLSELHFLRRNSGFVYMAPDNLRRFFDGYMRPFVLAPTAQLRAMHYALMSINESLDILLMREAREDFAEPAHIDAKLRNLRALRGTLHMQMSEIYAEVDRNHRQHYTAVLTHLLGEFALGPGGILARVAEKFDTLNDSMHRLYERKGAEVQERTRSGLATLGTLFSLGVLSDFAALMLGTRTGLVRHDLVAGVVNGVFSAVLLVVLVLALVSRLRLRLADGRGQAVVAADAVVLDGAGRVLLITRKTPPCRGQLALPGTWVPGGAEPEEALRRAVKDETNLDVIVERRFGVYDAPERDPRGRVISHAYLCRLATESYEIRCREDAGEARFIPIAELDGVDLAFDHEDIVADVARSVGAG
;
A
#
# COMPACT_ATOMS: atom_id res chain seq x y z
N MET A 1 -20.43 -41.20 -46.72
CA MET A 1 -19.99 -39.88 -47.21
C MET A 1 -19.14 -39.25 -46.12
N GLN A 2 -17.85 -39.04 -46.37
CA GLN A 2 -17.03 -38.21 -45.47
C GLN A 2 -17.58 -36.78 -45.57
N SER A 3 -18.06 -36.22 -44.47
CA SER A 3 -18.47 -34.81 -44.41
C SER A 3 -17.27 -33.94 -44.73
N LEU A 4 -17.42 -33.03 -45.70
CA LEU A 4 -16.43 -31.98 -45.93
C LEU A 4 -16.22 -31.21 -44.61
N PRO A 5 -14.97 -30.87 -44.24
CA PRO A 5 -14.72 -30.11 -43.01
C PRO A 5 -15.45 -28.77 -43.07
N MET A 6 -16.15 -28.41 -42.00
CA MET A 6 -16.82 -27.11 -41.91
C MET A 6 -15.78 -25.99 -41.99
N PRO A 7 -16.09 -24.86 -42.67
CA PRO A 7 -15.17 -23.72 -42.70
C PRO A 7 -14.91 -23.19 -41.29
N PRO A 8 -13.68 -22.70 -40.99
CA PRO A 8 -13.35 -22.18 -39.67
C PRO A 8 -14.19 -20.95 -39.33
N LEU A 9 -14.63 -20.84 -38.07
CA LEU A 9 -15.36 -19.66 -37.60
C LEU A 9 -14.45 -18.45 -37.50
N GLN A 10 -14.90 -17.34 -38.09
CA GLN A 10 -14.30 -16.03 -37.94
C GLN A 10 -15.23 -15.11 -37.15
N PHE A 11 -14.71 -14.45 -36.12
CA PHE A 11 -15.49 -13.50 -35.32
C PHE A 11 -15.20 -12.08 -35.76
N VAL A 12 -16.27 -11.29 -35.96
CA VAL A 12 -16.17 -9.91 -36.42
C VAL A 12 -16.13 -8.99 -35.20
N PRO A 13 -15.00 -8.33 -34.89
CA PRO A 13 -14.88 -7.52 -33.69
C PRO A 13 -15.81 -6.30 -33.76
N LYS A 14 -16.63 -6.10 -32.74
CA LYS A 14 -17.54 -4.96 -32.65
C LYS A 14 -16.94 -3.82 -31.86
N ARG A 15 -16.41 -4.12 -30.68
CA ARG A 15 -15.78 -3.19 -29.74
C ARG A 15 -14.62 -3.85 -29.02
N GLU A 16 -13.65 -3.05 -28.62
CA GLU A 16 -12.54 -3.49 -27.80
C GLU A 16 -12.40 -2.58 -26.58
N PHE A 17 -12.14 -3.15 -25.41
CA PHE A 17 -11.97 -2.41 -24.16
C PHE A 17 -10.58 -2.66 -23.60
N TRP A 18 -9.83 -1.59 -23.38
CA TRP A 18 -8.50 -1.65 -22.76
C TRP A 18 -8.58 -1.14 -21.34
N PHE A 19 -8.01 -1.88 -20.41
CA PHE A 19 -8.01 -1.52 -19.00
C PHE A 19 -6.59 -1.34 -18.51
N VAL A 20 -6.31 -0.15 -17.98
CA VAL A 20 -5.01 0.22 -17.42
C VAL A 20 -5.21 0.73 -16.00
N SER A 21 -4.74 -0.04 -15.02
CA SER A 21 -4.75 0.35 -13.60
C SER A 21 -3.92 1.62 -13.38
N ALA A 22 -4.32 2.45 -12.42
CA ALA A 22 -3.56 3.66 -12.10
C ALA A 22 -3.72 4.12 -10.65
N PHE A 23 -2.66 4.73 -10.14
CA PHE A 23 -2.72 5.62 -8.98
C PHE A 23 -2.92 7.07 -9.44
N VAL A 24 -3.74 7.82 -8.71
CA VAL A 24 -3.99 9.23 -8.99
C VAL A 24 -3.84 10.06 -7.72
N ASN A 25 -3.19 11.22 -7.88
CA ASN A 25 -3.20 12.32 -6.93
C ASN A 25 -4.33 13.28 -7.29
N SER A 26 -5.51 13.03 -6.72
CA SER A 26 -6.70 13.83 -7.02
C SER A 26 -6.63 15.26 -6.49
N ALA A 27 -5.66 15.59 -5.63
CA ALA A 27 -5.42 16.98 -5.23
C ALA A 27 -4.69 17.78 -6.33
N ALA A 28 -4.03 17.11 -7.27
CA ALA A 28 -3.21 17.73 -8.31
C ALA A 28 -3.81 17.62 -9.72
N VAL A 29 -4.76 16.71 -9.96
CA VAL A 29 -5.39 16.52 -11.28
C VAL A 29 -6.82 16.00 -11.18
N ASP A 30 -7.68 16.45 -12.09
CA ASP A 30 -8.96 15.80 -12.35
C ASP A 30 -8.76 14.54 -13.21
N PRO A 31 -8.99 13.32 -12.68
CA PRO A 31 -8.80 12.10 -13.44
C PRO A 31 -9.75 11.97 -14.64
N HIS A 32 -10.93 12.60 -14.63
CA HIS A 32 -11.84 12.55 -15.76
C HIS A 32 -11.37 13.42 -16.93
N ALA A 33 -10.79 14.58 -16.65
CA ALA A 33 -10.10 15.38 -17.67
C ALA A 33 -8.90 14.63 -18.24
N TRP A 34 -8.09 14.02 -17.38
CA TRP A 34 -6.92 13.25 -17.78
C TRP A 34 -7.30 12.03 -18.64
N ALA A 35 -8.43 11.38 -18.35
CA ALA A 35 -8.94 10.28 -19.18
C ALA A 35 -9.23 10.73 -20.63
N ARG A 36 -9.79 11.93 -20.84
CA ARG A 36 -10.02 12.45 -22.21
C ARG A 36 -8.72 12.63 -22.97
N GLU A 37 -7.71 13.21 -22.32
CA GLU A 37 -6.36 13.37 -22.90
C GLU A 37 -5.70 12.03 -23.24
N LEU A 38 -5.88 11.02 -22.38
CA LEU A 38 -5.40 9.66 -22.64
C LEU A 38 -6.05 9.07 -23.90
N GLY A 39 -7.36 9.21 -24.05
CA GLY A 39 -8.09 8.70 -25.22
C GLY A 39 -7.56 9.30 -26.52
N GLU A 40 -7.41 10.62 -26.56
CA GLU A 40 -6.83 11.30 -27.72
C GLU A 40 -5.38 10.88 -28.00
N LEU A 41 -4.59 10.69 -26.94
CA LEU A 41 -3.22 10.23 -27.07
C LEU A 41 -3.15 8.83 -27.67
N VAL A 42 -3.96 7.90 -27.17
CA VAL A 42 -4.05 6.54 -27.71
C VAL A 42 -4.48 6.56 -29.18
N GLU A 43 -5.49 7.33 -29.53
CA GLU A 43 -5.96 7.46 -30.91
C GLU A 43 -4.87 8.00 -31.85
N ARG A 44 -4.14 9.06 -31.42
CA ARG A 44 -2.98 9.57 -32.19
C ARG A 44 -1.90 8.49 -32.36
N ARG A 45 -1.60 7.71 -31.32
CA ARG A 45 -0.59 6.64 -31.40
C ARG A 45 -1.01 5.51 -32.34
N LEU A 46 -2.28 5.17 -32.37
CA LEU A 46 -2.83 4.17 -33.29
C LEU A 46 -2.74 4.63 -34.75
N ARG A 47 -3.00 5.92 -35.02
CA ARG A 47 -2.79 6.52 -36.35
C ARG A 47 -1.33 6.52 -36.81
N ASP A 48 -0.42 6.78 -35.88
CA ASP A 48 1.02 6.85 -36.16
C ASP A 48 1.72 5.48 -36.17
N LEU A 49 0.97 4.38 -36.02
CA LEU A 49 1.53 3.03 -35.97
C LEU A 49 2.24 2.67 -37.28
N ALA A 50 3.44 2.10 -37.15
CA ALA A 50 4.29 1.68 -38.26
C ALA A 50 4.56 0.17 -38.20
N PRO A 51 4.93 -0.47 -39.34
CA PRO A 51 5.29 -1.89 -39.39
C PRO A 51 6.35 -2.31 -38.36
N ALA A 52 7.31 -1.43 -38.05
CA ALA A 52 8.37 -1.69 -37.08
C ALA A 52 7.86 -1.84 -35.63
N ASP A 53 6.67 -1.30 -35.33
CA ASP A 53 6.03 -1.42 -34.01
C ASP A 53 5.31 -2.78 -33.82
N LEU A 54 5.37 -3.68 -34.80
CA LEU A 54 4.63 -4.95 -34.83
C LEU A 54 5.55 -6.18 -34.93
N PRO A 55 6.59 -6.32 -34.08
CA PRO A 55 7.60 -7.38 -34.22
C PRO A 55 7.02 -8.79 -34.04
N ARG A 56 5.91 -8.95 -33.30
CA ARG A 56 5.27 -10.25 -33.03
C ARG A 56 4.64 -10.91 -34.24
N ILE A 57 4.29 -10.11 -35.25
CA ILE A 57 3.68 -10.58 -36.49
C ILE A 57 4.56 -10.27 -37.70
N ALA A 58 5.82 -9.87 -37.49
CA ALA A 58 6.75 -9.51 -38.56
C ALA A 58 7.05 -10.66 -39.53
N TRP A 59 6.74 -11.90 -39.14
CA TRP A 59 6.83 -13.09 -40.00
C TRP A 59 5.78 -13.10 -41.15
N ASP A 60 4.73 -12.28 -41.07
CA ASP A 60 3.71 -12.11 -42.11
C ASP A 60 3.57 -10.62 -42.49
N PRO A 61 4.23 -10.18 -43.57
CA PRO A 61 4.15 -8.79 -44.04
C PRO A 61 2.74 -8.34 -44.44
N ASP A 62 1.88 -9.26 -44.88
CA ASP A 62 0.50 -8.96 -45.24
C ASP A 62 -0.34 -8.67 -44.00
N LEU A 63 -0.22 -9.53 -42.99
CA LEU A 63 -0.85 -9.34 -41.68
C LEU A 63 -0.38 -8.05 -41.01
N VAL A 64 0.91 -7.71 -41.09
CA VAL A 64 1.45 -6.43 -40.60
C VAL A 64 0.78 -5.26 -41.30
N ARG A 65 0.71 -5.28 -42.64
CA ARG A 65 0.08 -4.21 -43.43
C ARG A 65 -1.38 -4.02 -43.04
N ARG A 66 -2.15 -5.10 -42.97
CA ARG A 66 -3.57 -5.08 -42.56
C ARG A 66 -3.75 -4.61 -41.12
N THR A 67 -2.86 -4.99 -40.20
CA THR A 67 -2.90 -4.55 -38.78
C THR A 67 -2.65 -3.06 -38.65
N VAL A 68 -1.69 -2.50 -39.40
CA VAL A 68 -1.44 -1.05 -39.43
C VAL A 68 -2.65 -0.31 -40.00
N GLU A 69 -3.25 -0.81 -41.07
CA GLU A 69 -4.45 -0.21 -41.65
C GLU A 69 -5.64 -0.23 -40.68
N MET A 70 -5.86 -1.37 -40.02
CA MET A 70 -6.86 -1.51 -38.96
C MET A 70 -6.62 -0.49 -37.83
N ALA A 71 -5.40 -0.42 -37.30
CA ALA A 71 -5.05 0.50 -36.23
C ALA A 71 -5.27 1.97 -36.62
N ARG A 72 -4.96 2.35 -37.86
CA ARG A 72 -5.15 3.72 -38.36
C ARG A 72 -6.61 4.14 -38.45
N SER A 73 -7.51 3.18 -38.64
CA SER A 73 -8.96 3.42 -38.65
C SER A 73 -9.56 3.56 -37.26
N ALA A 74 -8.79 3.29 -36.20
CA ALA A 74 -9.32 3.18 -34.86
C ALA A 74 -9.76 4.53 -34.30
N ARG A 75 -10.89 4.52 -33.57
CA ARG A 75 -11.33 5.60 -32.69
C ARG A 75 -11.22 5.14 -31.24
N ALA A 76 -10.69 5.98 -30.36
CA ALA A 76 -10.50 5.64 -28.94
C ALA A 76 -11.18 6.66 -28.02
N VAL A 77 -11.96 6.18 -27.06
CA VAL A 77 -12.59 7.00 -26.02
C VAL A 77 -12.22 6.43 -24.66
N ALA A 78 -11.66 7.27 -23.79
CA ALA A 78 -11.21 6.83 -22.47
C ALA A 78 -12.03 7.46 -21.34
N SER A 79 -12.23 6.69 -20.27
CA SER A 79 -12.93 7.07 -19.05
C SER A 79 -12.13 6.65 -17.81
N TRP A 80 -12.29 7.40 -16.72
CA TRP A 80 -11.74 7.05 -15.42
C TRP A 80 -12.78 6.34 -14.56
N ASN A 81 -12.40 5.21 -14.00
CA ASN A 81 -13.22 4.44 -13.07
C ASN A 81 -12.50 4.38 -11.71
N PRO A 82 -12.95 5.13 -10.69
CA PRO A 82 -12.38 5.07 -9.36
C PRO A 82 -12.69 3.72 -8.71
N TYR A 83 -11.78 3.26 -7.85
CA TYR A 83 -11.99 2.04 -7.08
C TYR A 83 -11.75 2.28 -5.58
N LEU A 84 -10.54 2.68 -5.19
CA LEU A 84 -10.21 3.01 -3.79
C LEU A 84 -9.84 4.48 -3.66
N ASP A 85 -10.22 5.08 -2.55
CA ASP A 85 -10.00 6.49 -2.26
C ASP A 85 -9.52 6.68 -0.81
N GLY A 86 -8.84 7.80 -0.56
CA GLY A 86 -8.59 8.28 0.81
C GLY A 86 -7.44 7.59 1.54
N PHE A 87 -6.49 6.99 0.82
CA PHE A 87 -5.27 6.42 1.41
C PHE A 87 -4.04 7.31 1.16
N PRO A 88 -3.05 7.36 2.05
CA PRO A 88 -1.79 8.05 1.81
C PRO A 88 -0.77 7.08 1.19
N TYR A 89 -0.63 7.05 -0.14
CA TYR A 89 0.45 6.31 -0.80
C TYR A 89 1.51 7.27 -1.30
N TYR A 90 2.78 6.99 -1.04
CA TYR A 90 3.90 7.77 -1.56
C TYR A 90 4.81 6.82 -2.32
N GLU A 91 5.20 7.16 -3.55
CA GLU A 91 6.11 6.32 -4.32
C GLU A 91 7.53 6.88 -4.32
N GLU A 92 8.51 6.02 -3.99
CA GLU A 92 9.88 6.42 -3.68
C GLU A 92 10.68 6.90 -4.90
N ASN A 93 10.47 6.28 -6.05
CA ASN A 93 11.27 6.56 -7.25
C ASN A 93 10.86 7.88 -7.92
N ALA A 94 9.58 8.25 -7.79
CA ALA A 94 8.98 9.42 -8.41
C ALA A 94 8.79 10.59 -7.42
N GLY A 95 8.84 10.32 -6.10
CA GLY A 95 8.69 11.35 -5.07
C GLY A 95 7.29 11.97 -5.02
N LEU A 96 6.26 11.19 -5.32
CA LEU A 96 4.90 11.70 -5.47
C LEU A 96 3.88 11.00 -4.56
N PRO A 97 2.97 11.77 -3.94
CA PRO A 97 1.84 11.22 -3.22
C PRO A 97 0.69 10.86 -4.15
N PHE A 98 -0.06 9.82 -3.81
CA PHE A 98 -1.28 9.36 -4.47
C PHE A 98 -2.32 9.04 -3.41
N ASN A 99 -3.59 9.28 -3.76
CA ASN A 99 -4.71 9.11 -2.84
C ASN A 99 -5.94 8.43 -3.43
N LYS A 100 -5.87 8.05 -4.71
CA LYS A 100 -6.87 7.24 -5.40
C LYS A 100 -6.20 6.09 -6.14
N LEU A 101 -6.89 4.97 -6.20
CA LEU A 101 -6.60 3.80 -7.03
C LEU A 101 -7.82 3.52 -7.90
N GLY A 102 -7.59 3.21 -9.16
CA GLY A 102 -8.65 2.87 -10.10
C GLY A 102 -8.06 2.39 -11.41
N TYR A 103 -8.80 2.56 -12.49
CA TYR A 103 -8.35 2.21 -13.82
C TYR A 103 -8.94 3.13 -14.88
N PHE A 104 -8.17 3.33 -15.94
CA PHE A 104 -8.68 3.90 -17.18
C PHE A 104 -9.24 2.78 -18.05
N GLU A 105 -10.48 2.95 -18.48
CA GLU A 105 -11.10 2.12 -19.53
C GLU A 105 -11.02 2.87 -20.84
N ILE A 106 -10.51 2.25 -21.89
CA ILE A 106 -10.37 2.82 -23.23
C ILE A 106 -11.16 1.95 -24.19
N GLU A 107 -12.30 2.48 -24.66
CA GLU A 107 -13.12 1.83 -25.68
C GLU A 107 -12.54 2.17 -27.06
N VAL A 108 -12.16 1.14 -27.80
CA VAL A 108 -11.58 1.22 -29.14
C VAL A 108 -12.53 0.58 -30.15
N THR A 109 -12.81 1.30 -31.23
CA THR A 109 -13.62 0.81 -32.36
C THR A 109 -12.81 0.93 -33.66
N TYR A 110 -12.71 -0.17 -34.40
CA TYR A 110 -12.03 -0.22 -35.69
C TYR A 110 -13.03 -0.01 -36.84
N PHE A 111 -12.58 0.65 -37.91
CA PHE A 111 -13.38 1.02 -39.07
C PHE A 111 -14.77 1.60 -38.71
N PRO A 112 -14.85 2.69 -37.91
CA PRO A 112 -16.12 3.31 -37.56
C PRO A 112 -16.88 3.82 -38.79
N ASP A 113 -16.15 4.28 -39.82
CA ASP A 113 -16.70 4.85 -41.06
C ASP A 113 -16.93 3.80 -42.16
N ALA A 114 -16.46 2.56 -41.98
CA ALA A 114 -16.57 1.46 -42.94
C ALA A 114 -16.79 0.10 -42.23
N PRO A 115 -17.92 -0.10 -41.52
CA PRO A 115 -18.10 -1.24 -40.62
C PRO A 115 -17.99 -2.62 -41.27
N GLU A 116 -18.29 -2.74 -42.56
CA GLU A 116 -18.15 -3.97 -43.36
C GLU A 116 -16.71 -4.48 -43.38
N ARG A 117 -15.73 -3.59 -43.29
CA ARG A 117 -14.29 -3.93 -43.25
C ARG A 117 -13.88 -4.62 -41.96
N ARG A 118 -14.70 -4.61 -40.91
CA ARG A 118 -14.42 -5.38 -39.68
C ARG A 118 -14.34 -6.89 -39.94
N ARG A 119 -14.95 -7.37 -41.03
CA ARG A 119 -14.82 -8.76 -41.50
C ARG A 119 -13.42 -9.09 -42.03
N GLU A 120 -12.57 -8.09 -42.27
CA GLU A 120 -11.16 -8.28 -42.62
C GLU A 120 -10.29 -8.48 -41.37
N ILE A 121 -10.83 -8.22 -40.17
CA ILE A 121 -10.07 -8.28 -38.92
C ILE A 121 -9.96 -9.74 -38.46
N GLU A 122 -8.72 -10.17 -38.29
CA GLU A 122 -8.38 -11.44 -37.68
C GLU A 122 -8.10 -11.28 -36.18
N PRO A 123 -8.38 -12.29 -35.34
CA PRO A 123 -8.14 -12.23 -33.89
C PRO A 123 -6.70 -11.89 -33.50
N LEU A 124 -5.71 -12.24 -34.33
CA LEU A 124 -4.31 -11.92 -34.04
C LEU A 124 -4.01 -10.41 -34.19
N MET A 125 -4.78 -9.70 -35.01
CA MET A 125 -4.61 -8.27 -35.28
C MET A 125 -5.00 -7.44 -34.07
N THR A 126 -6.08 -7.78 -33.36
CA THR A 126 -6.63 -6.98 -32.25
C THR A 126 -5.67 -6.87 -31.05
N GLN A 127 -4.78 -7.85 -30.87
CA GLN A 127 -3.83 -7.85 -29.75
C GLN A 127 -2.58 -6.98 -29.97
N GLN A 128 -2.29 -6.62 -31.23
CA GLN A 128 -1.05 -5.91 -31.55
C GLN A 128 -1.10 -4.43 -31.18
N PRO A 129 -2.14 -3.65 -31.58
CA PRO A 129 -2.18 -2.23 -31.31
C PRO A 129 -2.08 -1.85 -29.81
N PRO A 130 -2.81 -2.50 -28.87
CA PRO A 130 -2.66 -2.21 -27.44
C PRO A 130 -1.24 -2.44 -26.93
N THR A 131 -0.59 -3.51 -27.38
CA THR A 131 0.80 -3.84 -27.02
C THR A 131 1.75 -2.77 -27.54
N ALA A 132 1.65 -2.41 -28.82
CA ALA A 132 2.53 -1.43 -29.46
C ALA A 132 2.37 -0.03 -28.84
N VAL A 133 1.14 0.37 -28.51
CA VAL A 133 0.85 1.64 -27.81
C VAL A 133 1.50 1.64 -26.42
N LEU A 134 1.39 0.54 -25.67
CA LEU A 134 2.01 0.39 -24.35
C LEU A 134 3.54 0.45 -24.41
N GLU A 135 4.17 -0.23 -25.36
CA GLU A 135 5.63 -0.22 -25.54
C GLU A 135 6.14 1.20 -25.80
N ARG A 136 5.46 1.98 -26.64
CA ARG A 136 5.79 3.39 -26.86
C ARG A 136 5.61 4.27 -25.61
N PHE A 137 4.63 3.98 -24.75
CA PHE A 137 4.51 4.67 -23.46
C PHE A 137 5.65 4.33 -22.49
N ARG A 138 6.20 3.11 -22.55
CA ARG A 138 7.38 2.71 -21.77
C ARG A 138 8.64 3.41 -22.26
N GLU A 139 8.87 3.43 -23.58
CA GLU A 139 10.09 3.99 -24.20
C GLU A 139 10.24 5.50 -24.00
N ARG A 140 9.15 6.26 -24.18
CA ARG A 140 9.24 7.72 -24.18
C ARG A 140 9.20 8.37 -22.79
N SER A 141 9.13 7.60 -21.71
CA SER A 141 9.04 8.15 -20.34
C SER A 141 7.94 9.22 -20.16
N VAL A 142 6.91 9.25 -21.03
CA VAL A 142 5.84 10.27 -21.03
C VAL A 142 4.99 10.19 -19.76
N MET A 143 5.06 9.06 -19.05
CA MET A 143 4.23 8.73 -17.90
C MET A 143 5.01 8.25 -16.67
N LYS A 144 6.34 8.07 -16.78
CA LYS A 144 7.19 7.57 -15.68
C LYS A 144 8.01 8.67 -14.99
N SER A 145 7.74 9.94 -15.24
CA SER A 145 8.47 11.04 -14.59
C SER A 145 7.54 12.18 -14.18
N HIS A 146 7.16 12.18 -12.89
CA HIS A 146 6.72 13.34 -12.09
C HIS A 146 5.29 13.88 -12.29
N GLY A 147 4.35 13.11 -12.85
CA GLY A 147 2.94 13.54 -13.00
C GLY A 147 1.98 13.06 -11.89
N PRO A 148 0.83 13.73 -11.70
CA PRO A 148 -0.19 13.36 -10.71
C PRO A 148 -0.97 12.07 -11.03
N VAL A 149 -0.68 11.41 -12.16
CA VAL A 149 -1.24 10.10 -12.56
C VAL A 149 -0.10 9.14 -12.82
N ARG A 150 -0.18 7.93 -12.25
CA ARG A 150 0.77 6.84 -12.48
C ARG A 150 0.02 5.62 -13.01
N LEU A 151 0.27 5.28 -14.27
CA LEU A 151 -0.29 4.07 -14.89
C LEU A 151 0.52 2.83 -14.53
N ASP A 152 -0.17 1.69 -14.47
CA ASP A 152 0.45 0.37 -14.52
C ASP A 152 0.96 0.08 -15.93
N LEU A 153 2.17 0.57 -16.20
CA LEU A 153 2.89 0.25 -17.42
C LEU A 153 3.74 -1.00 -17.27
N ALA A 154 3.83 -1.61 -16.10
CA ALA A 154 4.64 -2.81 -15.88
C ALA A 154 3.87 -4.06 -16.34
N SER A 155 2.57 -4.10 -16.06
CA SER A 155 1.67 -5.14 -16.56
C SER A 155 1.32 -4.93 -18.04
N PRO A 156 1.01 -6.00 -18.78
CA PRO A 156 0.33 -5.88 -20.07
C PRO A 156 -1.03 -5.20 -19.91
N VAL A 157 -1.46 -4.42 -20.90
CA VAL A 157 -2.82 -3.87 -20.98
C VAL A 157 -3.79 -5.04 -21.03
N TYR A 158 -4.84 -5.02 -20.20
CA TYR A 158 -5.89 -6.01 -20.31
C TYR A 158 -6.84 -5.60 -21.44
N VAL A 159 -6.98 -6.47 -22.44
CA VAL A 159 -7.75 -6.20 -23.65
C VAL A 159 -8.94 -7.14 -23.74
N LEU A 160 -10.15 -6.61 -23.76
CA LEU A 160 -11.36 -7.38 -23.98
C LEU A 160 -11.96 -7.07 -25.35
N THR A 161 -12.05 -8.07 -26.22
CA THR A 161 -12.73 -7.95 -27.51
C THR A 161 -14.17 -8.44 -27.39
N VAL A 162 -15.13 -7.66 -27.86
CA VAL A 162 -16.56 -7.97 -27.86
C VAL A 162 -17.06 -8.09 -29.30
N THR A 163 -17.79 -9.15 -29.59
CA THR A 163 -18.34 -9.47 -30.91
C THR A 163 -19.77 -10.01 -30.79
N ASP A 164 -20.58 -9.77 -31.80
CA ASP A 164 -21.93 -10.29 -31.95
C ASP A 164 -22.20 -10.94 -33.31
N GLU A 165 -21.14 -11.14 -34.11
CA GLU A 165 -21.22 -11.71 -35.45
C GLU A 165 -20.08 -12.72 -35.64
N ALA A 166 -20.42 -13.90 -36.15
CA ALA A 166 -19.48 -14.92 -36.56
C ALA A 166 -19.80 -15.38 -38.00
N LEU A 167 -18.75 -15.72 -38.76
CA LEU A 167 -18.83 -16.10 -40.17
C LEU A 167 -18.21 -17.50 -40.40
N PRO A 168 -18.94 -18.43 -41.07
CA PRO A 168 -20.39 -18.35 -41.31
C PRO A 168 -21.16 -18.25 -39.98
N GLU A 169 -22.47 -18.01 -40.03
CA GLU A 169 -23.30 -17.84 -38.82
C GLU A 169 -22.94 -18.89 -37.76
N ALA A 170 -22.75 -18.42 -36.52
CA ALA A 170 -22.28 -19.28 -35.43
C ALA A 170 -23.18 -20.52 -35.32
N PRO A 171 -22.60 -21.73 -35.28
CA PRO A 171 -23.40 -22.93 -35.13
C PRO A 171 -24.10 -22.92 -33.78
N ALA A 172 -25.13 -23.77 -33.65
CA ALA A 172 -25.57 -24.18 -32.32
C ALA A 172 -24.36 -24.76 -31.59
N TRP A 173 -24.03 -24.16 -30.45
CA TRP A 173 -22.81 -24.49 -29.73
C TRP A 173 -22.96 -25.81 -28.95
N THR A 174 -22.90 -26.90 -29.70
CA THR A 174 -22.76 -28.25 -29.16
C THR A 174 -21.29 -28.53 -28.82
N ARG A 175 -21.04 -29.53 -27.98
CA ARG A 175 -19.67 -29.97 -27.67
C ARG A 175 -18.83 -30.27 -28.92
N ALA A 176 -19.44 -30.90 -29.92
CA ALA A 176 -18.78 -31.21 -31.18
C ALA A 176 -18.36 -29.94 -31.94
N ALA A 177 -19.26 -28.94 -32.03
CA ALA A 177 -18.95 -27.66 -32.65
C ALA A 177 -17.85 -26.89 -31.90
N VAL A 178 -17.85 -26.95 -30.57
CA VAL A 178 -16.80 -26.38 -29.73
C VAL A 178 -15.45 -27.04 -30.00
N ASP A 179 -15.36 -28.37 -29.98
CA ASP A 179 -14.12 -29.10 -30.21
C ASP A 179 -13.59 -28.89 -31.64
N GLU A 180 -14.48 -28.77 -32.62
CA GLU A 180 -14.16 -28.50 -34.03
C GLU A 180 -13.60 -27.08 -34.23
N HIS A 181 -14.22 -26.07 -33.62
CA HIS A 181 -13.86 -24.67 -33.80
C HIS A 181 -12.89 -24.13 -32.73
N LYS A 182 -12.46 -24.95 -31.75
CA LYS A 182 -11.52 -24.53 -30.70
C LYS A 182 -10.22 -23.92 -31.23
N ARG A 183 -9.75 -24.40 -32.38
CA ARG A 183 -8.50 -23.91 -32.98
C ARG A 183 -8.69 -22.65 -33.84
N SER A 184 -9.89 -22.38 -34.35
CA SER A 184 -10.13 -21.23 -35.23
C SER A 184 -10.10 -19.89 -34.47
N LEU A 185 -10.28 -19.95 -33.17
CA LEU A 185 -10.17 -18.81 -32.26
C LEU A 185 -8.71 -18.50 -31.83
N GLY A 186 -7.75 -19.34 -32.23
CA GLY A 186 -6.32 -19.14 -31.94
C GLY A 186 -5.85 -19.74 -30.60
N PRO A 187 -4.53 -19.82 -30.38
CA PRO A 187 -3.92 -20.53 -29.25
C PRO A 187 -4.23 -19.91 -27.88
N TRP A 188 -4.77 -18.69 -27.88
CA TRP A 188 -5.11 -17.99 -26.66
C TRP A 188 -6.50 -18.32 -26.15
N ILE A 189 -7.40 -18.92 -26.94
CA ILE A 189 -8.83 -18.98 -26.60
C ILE A 189 -9.24 -20.40 -26.21
N GLU A 190 -9.68 -20.56 -24.96
CA GLU A 190 -10.44 -21.75 -24.55
C GLU A 190 -11.92 -21.49 -24.85
N VAL A 191 -12.55 -22.41 -25.59
CA VAL A 191 -13.94 -22.25 -26.02
C VAL A 191 -14.90 -22.74 -24.93
N TYR A 192 -15.77 -21.83 -24.50
CA TYR A 192 -16.91 -22.02 -23.61
C TYR A 192 -18.19 -21.62 -24.31
N SER A 193 -19.24 -22.41 -24.20
CA SER A 193 -20.54 -21.98 -24.68
C SER A 193 -21.66 -22.55 -23.84
N GLY A 194 -22.62 -21.71 -23.45
CA GLY A 194 -23.90 -22.15 -22.90
C GLY A 194 -25.00 -22.03 -23.96
N ALA A 195 -25.73 -23.11 -24.23
CA ALA A 195 -27.00 -23.13 -25.00
C ALA A 195 -27.67 -24.54 -24.84
N TRP A 196 -28.69 -24.82 -24.00
CA TRP A 196 -30.17 -24.99 -24.30
C TRP A 196 -30.87 -25.93 -23.26
N PRO A 197 -32.20 -26.23 -23.29
CA PRO A 197 -33.05 -26.25 -22.09
C PRO A 197 -33.10 -27.51 -21.20
N ASP A 198 -32.55 -28.66 -21.61
CA ASP A 198 -32.40 -29.86 -20.78
C ASP A 198 -31.64 -30.94 -21.58
N TYR A 199 -30.36 -30.72 -21.88
CA TYR A 199 -29.56 -31.79 -22.47
C TYR A 199 -28.18 -31.93 -21.85
N THR A 200 -28.17 -32.09 -20.53
CA THR A 200 -27.13 -32.70 -19.71
C THR A 200 -26.01 -33.39 -20.53
N GLU A 201 -25.00 -32.64 -20.93
CA GLU A 201 -24.64 -31.40 -20.27
C GLU A 201 -24.34 -31.64 -18.77
N ASP A 202 -24.59 -32.78 -18.10
CA ASP A 202 -24.19 -33.00 -16.70
C ASP A 202 -22.70 -32.71 -16.43
N LEU A 203 -21.75 -32.60 -17.36
CA LEU A 203 -21.51 -33.00 -18.76
C LEU A 203 -20.93 -31.96 -19.71
N PHE A 204 -21.36 -30.75 -19.51
CA PHE A 204 -20.65 -29.51 -19.48
C PHE A 204 -20.78 -28.86 -18.05
N ASP A 205 -21.52 -29.48 -17.11
CA ASP A 205 -22.12 -28.83 -15.92
C ASP A 205 -21.36 -28.80 -14.59
N ALA A 206 -20.28 -29.53 -14.42
CA ALA A 206 -19.20 -29.05 -13.55
C ALA A 206 -18.12 -28.33 -14.36
N ARG A 207 -18.27 -28.30 -15.69
CA ARG A 207 -17.23 -28.74 -16.61
C ARG A 207 -16.80 -27.61 -17.54
N VAL A 208 -15.71 -26.93 -17.21
CA VAL A 208 -14.53 -27.55 -16.57
C VAL A 208 -14.00 -26.63 -15.50
N ARG A 209 -14.73 -26.68 -14.38
CA ARG A 209 -14.38 -26.56 -12.97
C ARG A 209 -13.60 -25.35 -12.47
N HIS A 210 -13.17 -24.43 -13.34
CA HIS A 210 -12.72 -23.08 -12.99
C HIS A 210 -12.89 -22.04 -14.14
N ASN A 211 -13.78 -22.19 -15.12
CA ASN A 211 -14.02 -21.10 -16.10
C ASN A 211 -15.44 -21.00 -16.73
N LEU A 212 -16.19 -20.01 -16.24
CA LEU A 212 -17.05 -18.96 -16.88
C LEU A 212 -18.13 -19.25 -17.97
N SER A 213 -19.41 -19.37 -17.54
CA SER A 213 -20.63 -18.70 -18.10
C SER A 213 -21.93 -19.52 -17.98
N ASN A 214 -23.07 -18.88 -17.65
CA ASN A 214 -24.41 -19.51 -17.51
C ASN A 214 -25.50 -18.99 -18.45
N ARG A 215 -25.15 -18.40 -19.61
CA ARG A 215 -26.15 -17.85 -20.54
C ARG A 215 -26.07 -18.47 -21.93
N LEU A 216 -27.27 -18.72 -22.46
CA LEU A 216 -27.62 -19.52 -23.65
C LEU A 216 -27.06 -18.99 -25.00
N SER A 217 -26.06 -18.10 -25.00
CA SER A 217 -25.46 -17.54 -26.21
C SER A 217 -24.05 -16.95 -26.07
N GLU A 218 -23.35 -17.18 -24.96
CA GLU A 218 -22.20 -16.36 -24.59
C GLU A 218 -20.90 -17.18 -24.46
N LEU A 219 -19.87 -16.84 -25.24
CA LEU A 219 -18.52 -17.40 -25.12
C LEU A 219 -17.64 -16.37 -24.41
N HIS A 220 -17.24 -16.68 -23.17
CA HIS A 220 -16.39 -15.82 -22.36
C HIS A 220 -15.06 -16.48 -22.11
N PHE A 221 -14.01 -15.71 -22.33
CA PHE A 221 -12.67 -16.12 -21.97
C PHE A 221 -11.97 -14.97 -21.28
N LEU A 222 -11.48 -15.18 -20.06
CA LEU A 222 -10.70 -14.20 -19.31
C LEU A 222 -9.38 -14.86 -18.89
N ARG A 223 -8.28 -14.31 -19.41
CA ARG A 223 -6.93 -14.57 -18.93
C ARG A 223 -6.45 -13.36 -18.17
N ARG A 224 -5.35 -13.52 -17.44
CA ARG A 224 -4.65 -12.42 -16.80
C ARG A 224 -4.53 -11.15 -17.67
N ASN A 225 -4.31 -11.25 -18.98
CA ASN A 225 -4.01 -10.10 -19.85
C ASN A 225 -5.01 -9.86 -20.99
N SER A 226 -6.02 -10.70 -21.17
CA SER A 226 -6.98 -10.51 -22.25
C SER A 226 -8.30 -11.19 -21.96
N GLY A 227 -9.33 -10.79 -22.69
CA GLY A 227 -10.54 -11.55 -22.78
C GLY A 227 -11.25 -11.42 -24.11
N PHE A 228 -12.21 -12.32 -24.31
CA PHE A 228 -13.03 -12.37 -25.50
C PHE A 228 -14.48 -12.68 -25.10
N VAL A 229 -15.41 -11.94 -25.70
CA VAL A 229 -16.85 -12.08 -25.47
C VAL A 229 -17.55 -12.14 -26.81
N TYR A 230 -18.13 -13.29 -27.13
CA TYR A 230 -19.15 -13.40 -28.18
C TYR A 230 -20.53 -13.46 -27.55
N MET A 231 -21.46 -12.62 -28.02
CA MET A 231 -22.86 -12.63 -27.62
C MET A 231 -23.75 -12.46 -28.84
N ALA A 232 -24.76 -13.32 -29.01
CA ALA A 232 -25.77 -13.09 -30.04
C ALA A 232 -26.37 -11.67 -29.94
N PRO A 233 -26.74 -11.01 -31.06
CA PRO A 233 -27.10 -9.58 -31.06
C PRO A 233 -28.17 -9.17 -30.05
N ASP A 234 -29.20 -10.00 -29.86
CA ASP A 234 -30.25 -9.76 -28.85
C ASP A 234 -29.74 -9.82 -27.42
N ASN A 235 -28.82 -10.75 -27.14
CA ASN A 235 -28.25 -10.93 -25.81
C ASN A 235 -27.21 -9.85 -25.51
N LEU A 236 -26.40 -9.45 -26.49
CA LEU A 236 -25.54 -8.27 -26.37
C LEU A 236 -26.37 -7.04 -25.94
N ARG A 237 -27.50 -6.77 -26.62
CA ARG A 237 -28.39 -5.65 -26.28
C ARG A 237 -28.99 -5.75 -24.89
N ARG A 238 -29.40 -6.94 -24.47
CA ARG A 238 -30.13 -7.14 -23.19
C ARG A 238 -29.22 -7.23 -21.98
N PHE A 239 -28.00 -7.75 -22.14
CA PHE A 239 -27.22 -8.25 -21.02
C PHE A 239 -25.82 -7.69 -20.91
N PHE A 240 -25.25 -7.10 -21.98
CA PHE A 240 -23.87 -6.63 -21.90
C PHE A 240 -23.71 -5.49 -20.87
N ASP A 241 -24.47 -4.40 -21.04
CA ASP A 241 -24.35 -3.24 -20.15
C ASP A 241 -25.00 -3.50 -18.78
N GLY A 242 -26.12 -4.22 -18.74
CA GLY A 242 -26.86 -4.49 -17.50
C GLY A 242 -26.30 -5.62 -16.63
N TYR A 243 -25.45 -6.49 -17.16
CA TYR A 243 -24.91 -7.65 -16.43
C TYR A 243 -23.41 -7.83 -16.64
N MET A 244 -22.93 -7.94 -17.88
CA MET A 244 -21.52 -8.23 -18.14
C MET A 244 -20.58 -7.13 -17.65
N ARG A 245 -20.93 -5.86 -17.90
CA ARG A 245 -20.15 -4.72 -17.40
C ARG A 245 -19.99 -4.73 -15.88
N PRO A 246 -21.07 -4.69 -15.07
CA PRO A 246 -20.94 -4.59 -13.62
C PRO A 246 -20.44 -5.87 -12.94
N PHE A 247 -20.70 -7.06 -13.49
CA PHE A 247 -20.42 -8.33 -12.80
C PHE A 247 -19.24 -9.10 -13.40
N VAL A 248 -18.67 -8.67 -14.53
CA VAL A 248 -17.52 -9.37 -15.13
C VAL A 248 -16.39 -8.39 -15.44
N LEU A 249 -16.66 -7.34 -16.20
CA LEU A 249 -15.61 -6.40 -16.64
C LEU A 249 -15.09 -5.55 -15.49
N ALA A 250 -15.99 -4.88 -14.75
CA ALA A 250 -15.60 -4.01 -13.65
C ALA A 250 -14.85 -4.78 -12.55
N PRO A 251 -15.30 -5.96 -12.06
CA PRO A 251 -14.54 -6.74 -11.09
C PRO A 251 -13.17 -7.20 -11.62
N THR A 252 -13.07 -7.56 -12.90
CA THR A 252 -11.77 -7.89 -13.52
C THR A 252 -10.80 -6.72 -13.45
N ALA A 253 -11.25 -5.52 -13.82
CA ALA A 253 -10.41 -4.32 -13.77
C ALA A 253 -10.07 -3.90 -12.33
N GLN A 254 -11.01 -4.03 -11.39
CA GLN A 254 -10.79 -3.76 -9.96
C GLN A 254 -9.76 -4.70 -9.35
N LEU A 255 -9.89 -6.02 -9.54
CA LEU A 255 -8.92 -7.00 -9.05
C LEU A 255 -7.52 -6.77 -9.65
N ARG A 256 -7.45 -6.35 -10.92
CA ARG A 256 -6.18 -5.91 -11.53
C ARG A 256 -5.60 -4.67 -10.86
N ALA A 257 -6.42 -3.68 -10.52
CA ALA A 257 -5.97 -2.49 -9.80
C ALA A 257 -5.45 -2.86 -8.41
N MET A 258 -6.11 -3.80 -7.70
CA MET A 258 -5.64 -4.32 -6.42
C MET A 258 -4.30 -5.04 -6.54
N HIS A 259 -4.17 -5.93 -7.53
CA HIS A 259 -2.92 -6.62 -7.80
C HIS A 259 -1.78 -5.64 -8.10
N TYR A 260 -2.04 -4.60 -8.90
CA TYR A 260 -1.08 -3.52 -9.17
C TYR A 260 -0.66 -2.78 -7.88
N ALA A 261 -1.62 -2.44 -7.01
CA ALA A 261 -1.32 -1.77 -5.76
C ALA A 261 -0.51 -2.66 -4.80
N LEU A 262 -0.85 -3.94 -4.68
CA LEU A 262 -0.09 -4.91 -3.88
C LEU A 262 1.33 -5.12 -4.42
N MET A 263 1.50 -5.17 -5.75
CA MET A 263 2.83 -5.18 -6.39
C MET A 263 3.62 -3.92 -6.05
N SER A 264 2.98 -2.75 -6.07
CA SER A 264 3.63 -1.47 -5.75
C SER A 264 4.02 -1.37 -4.27
N ILE A 265 3.22 -1.94 -3.36
CA ILE A 265 3.60 -2.10 -1.95
C ILE A 265 4.78 -3.07 -1.85
N ASN A 266 4.70 -4.24 -2.49
CA ASN A 266 5.76 -5.24 -2.47
C ASN A 266 7.11 -4.64 -2.91
N GLU A 267 7.13 -3.91 -4.02
CA GLU A 267 8.33 -3.20 -4.52
C GLU A 267 8.83 -2.17 -3.50
N SER A 268 7.93 -1.41 -2.86
CA SER A 268 8.31 -0.44 -1.85
C SER A 268 8.95 -1.11 -0.62
N LEU A 269 8.42 -2.27 -0.20
CA LEU A 269 8.99 -3.05 0.91
C LEU A 269 10.34 -3.66 0.53
N ASP A 270 10.49 -4.14 -0.72
CA ASP A 270 11.78 -4.64 -1.22
C ASP A 270 12.87 -3.56 -1.19
N ILE A 271 12.54 -2.32 -1.58
CA ILE A 271 13.46 -1.18 -1.48
C ILE A 271 13.88 -0.93 -0.02
N LEU A 272 12.93 -0.99 0.93
CA LEU A 272 13.23 -0.80 2.35
C LEU A 272 14.13 -1.91 2.90
N LEU A 273 13.85 -3.17 2.56
CA LEU A 273 14.69 -4.33 2.94
C LEU A 273 16.09 -4.26 2.32
N MET A 274 16.23 -3.76 1.09
CA MET A 274 17.54 -3.58 0.45
C MET A 274 18.35 -2.46 1.12
N ARG A 275 17.70 -1.34 1.51
CA ARG A 275 18.36 -0.27 2.26
C ARG A 275 18.83 -0.75 3.62
N GLU A 276 18.04 -1.59 4.28
CA GLU A 276 18.44 -2.27 5.51
C GLU A 276 19.75 -3.05 5.35
N ALA A 277 19.81 -3.94 4.37
CA ALA A 277 20.95 -4.83 4.18
C ALA A 277 22.28 -4.10 3.96
N ARG A 278 22.23 -2.81 3.60
CA ARG A 278 23.40 -1.95 3.40
C ARG A 278 23.78 -1.10 4.61
N GLU A 279 23.03 -1.20 5.71
CA GLU A 279 23.08 -0.29 6.86
C GLU A 279 22.93 1.20 6.47
N ASP A 280 22.39 1.47 5.28
CA ASP A 280 22.17 2.81 4.71
C ASP A 280 20.77 3.31 5.07
N PHE A 281 20.45 3.23 6.36
CA PHE A 281 19.15 3.63 6.86
C PHE A 281 19.08 5.15 7.04
N ALA A 282 18.04 5.75 6.47
CA ALA A 282 17.52 7.04 6.93
C ALA A 282 17.12 6.94 8.42
N GLU A 283 16.93 8.08 9.10
CA GLU A 283 16.43 8.11 10.48
C GLU A 283 15.24 7.16 10.68
N PRO A 284 15.19 6.34 11.75
CA PRO A 284 14.13 5.35 11.98
C PRO A 284 12.70 5.92 11.84
N ALA A 285 12.51 7.19 12.22
CA ALA A 285 11.25 7.91 12.08
C ALA A 285 10.73 8.00 10.63
N HIS A 286 11.62 8.12 9.64
CA HIS A 286 11.26 8.17 8.22
C HIS A 286 10.75 6.81 7.73
N ILE A 287 11.42 5.72 8.15
CA ILE A 287 11.03 4.34 7.82
C ILE A 287 9.67 4.03 8.45
N ASP A 288 9.45 4.43 9.70
CA ASP A 288 8.16 4.26 10.37
C ASP A 288 7.04 5.03 9.67
N ALA A 289 7.28 6.29 9.29
CA ALA A 289 6.30 7.06 8.52
C ALA A 289 5.95 6.37 7.20
N LYS A 290 6.95 5.82 6.51
CA LYS A 290 6.75 5.08 5.27
C LYS A 290 5.97 3.79 5.49
N LEU A 291 6.34 2.99 6.48
CA LEU A 291 5.64 1.75 6.83
C LEU A 291 4.19 2.02 7.22
N ARG A 292 3.91 3.10 7.95
CA ARG A 292 2.52 3.52 8.27
C ARG A 292 1.71 3.78 7.01
N ASN A 293 2.23 4.54 6.05
CA ASN A 293 1.55 4.84 4.79
C ASN A 293 1.27 3.56 3.98
N LEU A 294 2.26 2.67 3.87
CA LEU A 294 2.09 1.38 3.19
C LEU A 294 1.08 0.48 3.90
N ARG A 295 1.04 0.48 5.25
CA ARG A 295 0.03 -0.24 6.04
C ARG A 295 -1.37 0.32 5.81
N ALA A 296 -1.54 1.64 5.72
CA ALA A 296 -2.84 2.26 5.46
C ALA A 296 -3.40 1.84 4.08
N LEU A 297 -2.58 1.88 3.03
CA LEU A 297 -2.98 1.38 1.71
C LEU A 297 -3.27 -0.13 1.76
N ARG A 298 -2.40 -0.94 2.38
CA ARG A 298 -2.61 -2.38 2.55
C ARG A 298 -3.92 -2.68 3.28
N GLY A 299 -4.22 -1.97 4.37
CA GLY A 299 -5.44 -2.15 5.14
C GLY A 299 -6.69 -1.82 4.33
N THR A 300 -6.64 -0.76 3.52
CA THR A 300 -7.72 -0.41 2.58
C THR A 300 -7.93 -1.52 1.54
N LEU A 301 -6.84 -2.04 0.96
CA LEU A 301 -6.90 -3.15 0.01
C LEU A 301 -7.45 -4.43 0.66
N HIS A 302 -7.05 -4.72 1.89
CA HIS A 302 -7.49 -5.91 2.61
C HIS A 302 -8.97 -5.86 2.97
N MET A 303 -9.48 -4.70 3.43
CA MET A 303 -10.91 -4.51 3.66
C MET A 303 -11.74 -4.84 2.41
N GLN A 304 -11.26 -4.38 1.25
CA GLN A 304 -11.92 -4.58 -0.04
C GLN A 304 -11.78 -6.03 -0.53
N MET A 305 -10.64 -6.68 -0.29
CA MET A 305 -10.50 -8.12 -0.52
C MET A 305 -11.49 -8.91 0.34
N SER A 306 -11.65 -8.53 1.61
CA SER A 306 -12.59 -9.19 2.53
C SER A 306 -14.04 -9.03 2.07
N GLU A 307 -14.43 -7.88 1.53
CA GLU A 307 -15.75 -7.68 0.91
C GLU A 307 -15.95 -8.63 -0.29
N ILE A 308 -14.96 -8.74 -1.17
CA ILE A 308 -14.98 -9.64 -2.34
C ILE A 308 -15.06 -11.11 -1.88
N TYR A 309 -14.26 -11.52 -0.90
CA TYR A 309 -14.31 -12.89 -0.37
C TYR A 309 -15.64 -13.20 0.31
N ALA A 310 -16.20 -12.26 1.07
CA ALA A 310 -17.50 -12.41 1.68
C ALA A 310 -18.63 -12.43 0.64
N GLU A 311 -18.45 -11.78 -0.50
CA GLU A 311 -19.37 -11.90 -1.64
C GLU A 311 -19.25 -13.29 -2.29
N VAL A 312 -18.03 -13.77 -2.54
CA VAL A 312 -17.79 -15.13 -3.07
C VAL A 312 -18.42 -16.19 -2.17
N ASP A 313 -18.30 -16.05 -0.85
CA ASP A 313 -18.83 -17.00 0.13
C ASP A 313 -20.37 -16.97 0.26
N ARG A 314 -20.97 -15.77 0.22
CA ARG A 314 -22.42 -15.59 0.46
C ARG A 314 -23.28 -15.59 -0.80
N ASN A 315 -22.70 -15.39 -1.98
CA ASN A 315 -23.49 -15.15 -3.19
C ASN A 315 -24.03 -16.45 -3.78
N HIS A 316 -25.36 -16.54 -3.87
CA HIS A 316 -26.06 -17.66 -4.48
C HIS A 316 -25.98 -17.69 -6.02
N ARG A 317 -25.46 -16.63 -6.66
CA ARG A 317 -25.27 -16.58 -8.13
C ARG A 317 -23.99 -17.32 -8.53
N GLN A 318 -24.14 -18.61 -8.82
CA GLN A 318 -23.04 -19.52 -9.20
C GLN A 318 -22.09 -18.95 -10.29
N HIS A 319 -22.62 -18.26 -11.30
CA HIS A 319 -21.79 -17.67 -12.37
C HIS A 319 -20.83 -16.60 -11.86
N TYR A 320 -21.34 -15.57 -11.19
CA TYR A 320 -20.54 -14.44 -10.73
C TYR A 320 -19.48 -14.89 -9.70
N THR A 321 -19.87 -15.77 -8.78
CA THR A 321 -18.96 -16.39 -7.82
C THR A 321 -17.82 -17.14 -8.50
N ALA A 322 -18.11 -17.90 -9.58
CA ALA A 322 -17.08 -18.58 -10.36
C ALA A 322 -16.14 -17.61 -11.09
N VAL A 323 -16.68 -16.50 -11.64
CA VAL A 323 -15.86 -15.42 -12.25
C VAL A 323 -14.87 -14.87 -11.25
N LEU A 324 -15.35 -14.41 -10.10
CA LEU A 324 -14.49 -13.83 -9.08
C LEU A 324 -13.44 -14.82 -8.59
N THR A 325 -13.83 -16.07 -8.34
CA THR A 325 -12.91 -17.12 -7.87
C THR A 325 -11.79 -17.38 -8.88
N HIS A 326 -12.12 -17.46 -10.18
CA HIS A 326 -11.13 -17.59 -11.25
C HIS A 326 -10.17 -16.39 -11.30
N LEU A 327 -10.70 -15.17 -11.28
CA LEU A 327 -9.89 -13.95 -11.32
C LEU A 327 -8.97 -13.80 -10.10
N LEU A 328 -9.45 -14.18 -8.90
CA LEU A 328 -8.64 -14.21 -7.67
C LEU A 328 -7.44 -15.16 -7.81
N GLY A 329 -7.62 -16.31 -8.48
CA GLY A 329 -6.55 -17.23 -8.83
C GLY A 329 -5.58 -16.65 -9.87
N GLU A 330 -6.11 -16.14 -10.99
CA GLU A 330 -5.31 -15.57 -12.10
C GLU A 330 -4.41 -14.40 -11.66
N PHE A 331 -4.90 -13.57 -10.74
CA PHE A 331 -4.14 -12.46 -10.18
C PHE A 331 -3.38 -12.82 -8.90
N ALA A 332 -3.33 -14.10 -8.51
CA ALA A 332 -2.65 -14.58 -7.30
C ALA A 332 -3.02 -13.76 -6.05
N LEU A 333 -4.30 -13.41 -5.93
CA LEU A 333 -4.87 -12.69 -4.80
C LEU A 333 -5.39 -13.64 -3.70
N GLY A 334 -5.45 -14.94 -4.00
CA GLY A 334 -5.80 -16.02 -3.06
C GLY A 334 -4.78 -16.28 -1.94
N PRO A 335 -5.07 -17.26 -1.06
CA PRO A 335 -4.17 -17.68 0.01
C PRO A 335 -2.78 -18.08 -0.52
N GLY A 336 -1.71 -17.63 0.13
CA GLY A 336 -0.32 -17.85 -0.33
C GLY A 336 0.11 -17.00 -1.53
N GLY A 337 -0.79 -16.13 -2.03
CA GLY A 337 -0.53 -15.20 -3.12
C GLY A 337 0.30 -13.98 -2.73
N ILE A 338 0.15 -12.90 -3.51
CA ILE A 338 0.88 -11.65 -3.26
C ILE A 338 0.55 -11.02 -1.90
N LEU A 339 -0.69 -11.20 -1.44
CA LEU A 339 -1.15 -10.69 -0.14
C LEU A 339 -0.31 -11.27 1.01
N ALA A 340 -0.07 -12.59 0.99
CA ALA A 340 0.73 -13.27 2.00
C ALA A 340 2.21 -12.82 1.96
N ARG A 341 2.79 -12.70 0.76
CA ARG A 341 4.18 -12.21 0.61
C ARG A 341 4.36 -10.78 1.13
N VAL A 342 3.39 -9.91 0.86
CA VAL A 342 3.40 -8.54 1.39
C VAL A 342 3.32 -8.56 2.91
N ALA A 343 2.45 -9.39 3.49
CA ALA A 343 2.35 -9.53 4.94
C ALA A 343 3.68 -10.00 5.59
N GLU A 344 4.30 -11.04 5.04
CA GLU A 344 5.58 -11.57 5.51
C GLU A 344 6.70 -10.52 5.44
N LYS A 345 6.74 -9.70 4.39
CA LYS A 345 7.70 -8.58 4.27
C LYS A 345 7.47 -7.49 5.30
N PHE A 346 6.21 -7.18 5.62
CA PHE A 346 5.91 -6.26 6.72
C PHE A 346 6.37 -6.81 8.06
N ASP A 347 6.16 -8.10 8.34
CA ASP A 347 6.61 -8.73 9.57
C ASP A 347 8.14 -8.72 9.68
N THR A 348 8.83 -9.06 8.59
CA THR A 348 10.29 -8.99 8.50
C THR A 348 10.82 -7.59 8.80
N LEU A 349 10.27 -6.57 8.13
CA LEU A 349 10.67 -5.18 8.35
C LEU A 349 10.36 -4.69 9.76
N ASN A 350 9.25 -5.14 10.36
CA ASN A 350 8.95 -4.85 11.75
C ASN A 350 10.03 -5.43 12.67
N ASP A 351 10.39 -6.70 12.50
CA ASP A 351 11.41 -7.33 13.35
C ASP A 351 12.76 -6.63 13.20
N SER A 352 13.10 -6.22 11.99
CA SER A 352 14.29 -5.40 11.71
C SER A 352 14.26 -4.04 12.41
N MET A 353 13.14 -3.32 12.30
CA MET A 353 12.96 -2.04 13.00
C MET A 353 13.06 -2.20 14.51
N HIS A 354 12.56 -3.32 15.07
CA HIS A 354 12.68 -3.60 16.50
C HIS A 354 14.14 -3.69 16.94
N ARG A 355 14.94 -4.50 16.24
CA ARG A 355 16.38 -4.65 16.52
C ARG A 355 17.14 -3.33 16.39
N LEU A 356 16.76 -2.50 15.40
CA LEU A 356 17.36 -1.18 15.22
C LEU A 356 17.07 -0.26 16.41
N TYR A 357 15.84 -0.27 16.92
CA TYR A 357 15.47 0.51 18.11
C TYR A 357 16.17 0.04 19.37
N GLU A 358 16.29 -1.27 19.58
CA GLU A 358 17.03 -1.82 20.72
C GLU A 358 18.51 -1.41 20.68
N ARG A 359 19.15 -1.50 19.50
CA ARG A 359 20.54 -1.06 19.30
C ARG A 359 20.69 0.43 19.61
N LYS A 360 19.76 1.27 19.13
CA LYS A 360 19.79 2.72 19.40
C LYS A 360 19.59 3.03 20.88
N GLY A 361 18.65 2.36 21.55
CA GLY A 361 18.46 2.50 22.99
C GLY A 361 19.72 2.14 23.78
N ALA A 362 20.38 1.03 23.42
CA ALA A 362 21.63 0.61 24.05
C ALA A 362 22.77 1.62 23.81
N GLU A 363 22.94 2.13 22.59
CA GLU A 363 23.94 3.17 22.27
C GLU A 363 23.74 4.43 23.12
N VAL A 364 22.49 4.86 23.31
CA VAL A 364 22.17 6.05 24.11
C VAL A 364 22.46 5.79 25.59
N GLN A 365 22.03 4.64 26.12
CA GLN A 365 22.30 4.26 27.50
C GLN A 365 23.81 4.16 27.80
N GLU A 366 24.60 3.62 26.88
CA GLU A 366 26.06 3.53 26.99
C GLU A 366 26.71 4.92 26.96
N ARG A 367 26.25 5.82 26.08
CA ARG A 367 26.71 7.23 26.06
C ARG A 367 26.40 7.94 27.38
N THR A 368 25.21 7.75 27.92
CA THR A 368 24.80 8.33 29.21
C THR A 368 25.66 7.78 30.36
N ARG A 369 25.90 6.47 30.39
CA ARG A 369 26.78 5.82 31.39
C ARG A 369 28.23 6.29 31.29
N SER A 370 28.78 6.38 30.08
CA SER A 370 30.14 6.87 29.84
C SER A 370 30.29 8.33 30.26
N GLY A 371 29.28 9.17 29.97
CA GLY A 371 29.21 10.55 30.44
C GLY A 371 29.21 10.67 31.97
N LEU A 372 28.40 9.86 32.66
CA LEU A 372 28.35 9.82 34.12
C LEU A 372 29.65 9.29 34.75
N ALA A 373 30.26 8.25 34.16
CA ALA A 373 31.54 7.73 34.61
C ALA A 373 32.65 8.78 34.49
N THR A 374 32.71 9.49 33.36
CA THR A 374 33.67 10.59 33.14
C THR A 374 33.47 11.71 34.17
N LEU A 375 32.23 12.11 34.46
CA LEU A 375 31.92 13.06 35.52
C LEU A 375 32.37 12.55 36.89
N GLY A 376 32.06 11.30 37.23
CA GLY A 376 32.48 10.66 38.47
C GLY A 376 34.01 10.66 38.65
N THR A 377 34.77 10.37 37.58
CA THR A 377 36.23 10.44 37.59
C THR A 377 36.76 11.86 37.80
N LEU A 378 36.12 12.87 37.21
CA LEU A 378 36.50 14.27 37.43
C LEU A 378 36.19 14.76 38.86
N PHE A 379 35.11 14.27 39.47
CA PHE A 379 34.80 14.53 40.87
C PHE A 379 35.77 13.83 41.83
N SER A 380 36.11 12.56 41.58
CA SER A 380 37.00 11.80 42.45
C SER A 380 38.45 12.30 42.41
N LEU A 381 38.89 12.84 41.28
CA LEU A 381 40.22 13.45 41.12
C LEU A 381 40.30 14.89 41.65
N GLY A 382 39.22 15.47 42.19
CA GLY A 382 39.21 16.86 42.68
C GLY A 382 39.27 17.93 41.58
N VAL A 383 39.30 17.55 40.30
CA VAL A 383 39.47 18.46 39.17
C VAL A 383 38.36 19.52 39.11
N LEU A 384 37.12 19.12 39.41
CA LEU A 384 35.98 20.05 39.46
C LEU A 384 36.01 20.97 40.68
N SER A 385 36.49 20.50 41.84
CA SER A 385 36.64 21.35 43.04
C SER A 385 37.77 22.35 42.85
N ASP A 386 38.88 21.94 42.25
CA ASP A 386 40.02 22.81 41.97
C ASP A 386 39.68 23.84 40.90
N PHE A 387 38.93 23.45 39.86
CA PHE A 387 38.40 24.39 38.88
C PHE A 387 37.41 25.39 39.49
N ALA A 388 36.50 24.92 40.35
CA ALA A 388 35.58 25.80 41.08
C ALA A 388 36.33 26.74 42.03
N ALA A 389 37.35 26.25 42.74
CA ALA A 389 38.22 27.05 43.60
C ALA A 389 39.06 28.05 42.80
N LEU A 390 39.47 27.73 41.57
CA LEU A 390 40.18 28.66 40.68
C LEU A 390 39.24 29.78 40.18
N MET A 391 38.00 29.42 39.85
CA MET A 391 36.96 30.38 39.43
C MET A 391 36.52 31.29 40.58
N LEU A 392 36.35 30.73 41.79
CA LEU A 392 35.97 31.46 43.00
C LEU A 392 37.15 32.18 43.67
N GLY A 393 38.37 31.69 43.47
CA GLY A 393 39.61 32.12 44.13
C GLY A 393 40.28 33.35 43.52
N THR A 394 39.70 33.97 42.49
CA THR A 394 40.17 35.27 41.96
C THR A 394 39.93 36.44 42.92
N ARG A 395 39.53 36.21 44.19
CA ARG A 395 39.24 37.28 45.15
C ARG A 395 39.94 37.26 46.51
N THR A 396 40.82 36.32 46.83
CA THR A 396 41.55 36.38 48.13
C THR A 396 43.02 36.02 47.97
N GLY A 397 43.88 37.02 48.18
CA GLY A 397 45.32 36.92 47.99
C GLY A 397 46.09 36.28 49.14
N LEU A 398 47.37 36.02 48.81
CA LEU A 398 48.55 35.78 49.64
C LEU A 398 48.73 34.39 50.30
N VAL A 399 49.62 33.58 49.72
CA VAL A 399 50.73 32.92 50.46
C VAL A 399 51.98 32.82 49.54
N ARG A 400 53.09 33.46 49.96
CA ARG A 400 54.49 33.21 49.51
C ARG A 400 54.92 31.81 49.97
N HIS A 401 55.74 30.97 49.33
CA HIS A 401 56.74 31.07 48.28
C HIS A 401 56.88 29.63 47.73
N ASP A 402 56.46 29.39 46.49
CA ASP A 402 57.14 28.41 45.64
C ASP A 402 56.84 28.77 44.18
N LEU A 403 57.69 29.64 43.62
CA LEU A 403 57.49 30.22 42.30
C LEU A 403 57.43 29.11 41.23
N VAL A 404 58.15 28.02 41.47
CA VAL A 404 58.12 26.81 40.65
C VAL A 404 56.76 26.12 40.77
N ALA A 405 56.23 25.92 41.97
CA ALA A 405 54.91 25.30 42.14
C ALA A 405 53.78 26.16 41.56
N GLY A 406 53.88 27.49 41.66
CA GLY A 406 52.93 28.42 41.05
C GLY A 406 52.95 28.36 39.52
N VAL A 407 54.14 28.27 38.91
CA VAL A 407 54.28 28.10 37.46
C VAL A 407 53.82 26.72 37.01
N VAL A 408 54.17 25.66 37.75
CA VAL A 408 53.75 24.28 37.43
C VAL A 408 52.23 24.14 37.55
N ASN A 409 51.61 24.64 38.61
CA ASN A 409 50.15 24.66 38.74
C ASN A 409 49.50 25.53 37.66
N GLY A 410 50.08 26.69 37.33
CA GLY A 410 49.59 27.54 36.24
C GLY A 410 49.62 26.84 34.87
N VAL A 411 50.70 26.11 34.57
CA VAL A 411 50.83 25.33 33.33
C VAL A 411 49.86 24.15 33.35
N PHE A 412 49.72 23.45 34.47
CA PHE A 412 48.80 22.32 34.60
C PHE A 412 47.34 22.77 34.45
N SER A 413 46.95 23.88 35.08
CA SER A 413 45.63 24.50 34.91
C SER A 413 45.40 25.00 33.48
N ALA A 414 46.41 25.54 32.80
CA ALA A 414 46.29 25.97 31.41
C ALA A 414 46.11 24.79 30.45
N VAL A 415 46.86 23.70 30.63
CA VAL A 415 46.71 22.46 29.85
C VAL A 415 45.34 21.84 30.10
N LEU A 416 44.92 21.77 31.36
CA LEU A 416 43.61 21.26 31.73
C LEU A 416 42.48 22.12 31.15
N LEU A 417 42.60 23.45 31.18
CA LEU A 417 41.64 24.37 30.56
C LEU A 417 41.58 24.16 29.05
N VAL A 418 42.72 23.98 28.37
CA VAL A 418 42.75 23.69 26.93
C VAL A 418 42.07 22.36 26.62
N VAL A 419 42.33 21.31 27.40
CA VAL A 419 41.65 20.01 27.24
C VAL A 419 40.15 20.14 27.51
N LEU A 420 39.74 20.92 28.53
CA LEU A 420 38.34 21.15 28.86
C LEU A 420 37.63 21.97 27.79
N VAL A 421 38.30 22.98 27.22
CA VAL A 421 37.80 23.81 26.11
C VAL A 421 37.71 22.98 24.83
N LEU A 422 38.70 22.15 24.51
CA LEU A 422 38.64 21.25 23.35
C LEU A 422 37.52 20.22 23.51
N ALA A 423 37.33 19.66 24.70
CA ALA A 423 36.24 18.76 25.03
C ALA A 423 34.87 19.47 24.99
N LEU A 424 34.80 20.73 25.44
CA LEU A 424 33.58 21.55 25.38
C LEU A 424 33.25 21.91 23.94
N VAL A 425 34.24 22.31 23.12
CA VAL A 425 34.07 22.64 21.71
C VAL A 425 33.70 21.41 20.88
N SER A 426 34.28 20.25 21.15
CA SER A 426 33.87 19.01 20.49
C SER A 426 32.43 18.63 20.87
N ARG A 427 32.04 18.79 22.14
CA ARG A 427 30.68 18.56 22.63
C ARG A 427 29.68 19.58 22.09
N LEU A 428 30.08 20.84 21.93
CA LEU A 428 29.28 21.90 21.32
C LEU A 428 29.12 21.66 19.81
N ARG A 429 30.18 21.21 19.13
CA ARG A 429 30.12 20.78 17.72
C ARG A 429 29.20 19.58 17.54
N LEU A 430 29.25 18.59 18.43
CA LEU A 430 28.30 17.46 18.41
C LEU A 430 26.86 17.94 18.65
N ARG A 431 26.62 18.84 19.61
CA ARG A 431 25.29 19.43 19.85
C ARG A 431 24.78 20.35 18.74
N LEU A 432 25.68 20.97 17.98
CA LEU A 432 25.34 21.82 16.83
C LEU A 432 25.20 20.99 15.54
N ALA A 433 25.85 19.83 15.45
CA ALA A 433 25.68 18.85 14.37
C ALA A 433 24.43 17.97 14.56
N ASP A 434 23.98 17.79 15.80
CA ASP A 434 22.67 17.23 16.15
C ASP A 434 21.60 18.31 15.86
N GLY A 435 21.29 18.46 14.57
CA GLY A 435 20.36 19.48 14.08
C GLY A 435 19.02 19.33 14.78
N ARG A 436 18.62 20.38 15.52
CA ARG A 436 17.27 20.60 16.09
C ARG A 436 16.30 19.42 15.88
N GLY A 437 16.47 18.34 16.65
CA GLY A 437 15.47 17.29 16.72
C GLY A 437 14.22 17.93 17.32
N GLN A 438 13.24 18.27 16.49
CA GLN A 438 11.95 18.71 16.98
C GLN A 438 11.42 17.58 17.87
N ALA A 439 11.12 17.88 19.13
CA ALA A 439 10.48 16.92 20.00
C ALA A 439 9.14 16.53 19.37
N VAL A 440 8.92 15.23 19.18
CA VAL A 440 7.65 14.73 18.64
C VAL A 440 6.65 14.70 19.78
N VAL A 441 5.46 15.25 19.55
CA VAL A 441 4.39 15.26 20.55
C VAL A 441 3.54 13.99 20.39
N ALA A 442 3.28 13.31 21.48
CA ALA A 442 2.39 12.16 21.57
C ALA A 442 1.22 12.46 22.53
N ALA A 443 0.16 11.68 22.43
CA ALA A 443 -0.93 11.68 23.39
C ALA A 443 -1.28 10.23 23.75
N ASP A 444 -1.36 9.94 25.06
CA ASP A 444 -1.67 8.61 25.61
C ASP A 444 -2.94 8.66 26.47
N ALA A 445 -3.83 7.68 26.33
CA ALA A 445 -5.11 7.62 27.02
C ALA A 445 -5.09 6.58 28.15
N VAL A 446 -5.29 7.04 29.39
CA VAL A 446 -5.63 6.16 30.51
C VAL A 446 -7.16 6.08 30.58
N VAL A 447 -7.73 5.08 29.91
CA VAL A 447 -9.19 4.87 29.88
C VAL A 447 -9.59 3.92 31.01
N LEU A 448 -10.43 4.39 31.94
CA LEU A 448 -10.99 3.56 33.00
C LEU A 448 -12.44 3.18 32.68
N ASP A 449 -12.80 1.93 32.95
CA ASP A 449 -14.19 1.48 32.94
C ASP A 449 -14.89 1.69 34.31
N GLY A 450 -16.18 1.39 34.39
CA GLY A 450 -16.96 1.52 35.63
C GLY A 450 -16.48 0.60 36.78
N ALA A 451 -15.59 -0.36 36.50
CA ALA A 451 -14.98 -1.24 37.48
C ALA A 451 -13.55 -0.82 37.86
N GLY A 452 -13.07 0.32 37.35
CA GLY A 452 -11.72 0.83 37.61
C GLY A 452 -10.61 0.06 36.90
N ARG A 453 -10.93 -0.74 35.88
CA ARG A 453 -9.94 -1.43 35.04
C ARG A 453 -9.43 -0.46 33.97
N VAL A 454 -8.16 -0.57 33.61
CA VAL A 454 -7.53 0.25 32.56
C VAL A 454 -7.53 -0.47 31.22
N LEU A 455 -7.85 0.27 30.16
CA LEU A 455 -7.76 -0.22 28.79
C LEU A 455 -6.29 -0.27 28.35
N LEU A 456 -5.84 -1.45 27.92
CA LEU A 456 -4.51 -1.66 27.36
C LEU A 456 -4.62 -2.33 25.99
N ILE A 457 -3.67 -2.00 25.12
CA ILE A 457 -3.48 -2.59 23.80
C ILE A 457 -2.15 -3.35 23.73
N THR A 458 -2.08 -4.43 22.96
CA THR A 458 -0.82 -5.12 22.66
C THR A 458 -0.15 -4.50 21.45
N ARG A 459 1.01 -3.85 21.60
CA ARG A 459 1.69 -3.20 20.47
C ARG A 459 2.05 -4.20 19.37
N LYS A 460 1.56 -4.00 18.15
CA LYS A 460 1.92 -4.82 16.98
C LYS A 460 3.15 -4.33 16.22
N THR A 461 3.58 -3.11 16.51
CA THR A 461 4.71 -2.47 15.83
C THR A 461 5.82 -2.11 16.82
N PRO A 462 7.09 -2.25 16.42
CA PRO A 462 8.21 -1.76 17.22
C PRO A 462 8.18 -0.22 17.38
N PRO A 463 8.88 0.32 18.39
CA PRO A 463 9.49 -0.38 19.53
C PRO A 463 8.44 -1.03 20.45
N CYS A 464 8.86 -1.87 21.40
CA CYS A 464 8.00 -2.57 22.36
C CYS A 464 6.93 -3.49 21.73
N ARG A 465 7.25 -4.16 20.61
CA ARG A 465 6.33 -5.11 19.96
C ARG A 465 5.98 -6.24 20.94
N GLY A 466 4.69 -6.56 21.07
CA GLY A 466 4.17 -7.60 21.97
C GLY A 466 3.94 -7.14 23.42
N GLN A 467 4.43 -5.97 23.83
CA GLN A 467 4.17 -5.42 25.16
C GLN A 467 2.79 -4.74 25.22
N LEU A 468 2.21 -4.70 26.42
CA LEU A 468 0.99 -3.95 26.70
C LEU A 468 1.30 -2.45 26.76
N ALA A 469 0.38 -1.63 26.25
CA ALA A 469 0.53 -0.18 26.19
C ALA A 469 -0.81 0.51 26.36
N LEU A 470 -0.78 1.78 26.80
CA LEU A 470 -1.92 2.67 26.69
C LEU A 470 -2.25 2.90 25.20
N PRO A 471 -3.54 2.99 24.83
CA PRO A 471 -3.95 3.53 23.53
C PRO A 471 -3.38 4.93 23.34
N GLY A 472 -2.77 5.19 22.19
CA GLY A 472 -2.04 6.44 22.01
C GLY A 472 -1.62 6.72 20.57
N THR A 473 -1.30 7.98 20.28
CA THR A 473 -0.89 8.40 18.93
C THR A 473 0.08 9.55 18.96
N TRP A 474 0.71 9.79 17.81
CA TRP A 474 1.43 11.03 17.55
C TRP A 474 0.44 12.16 17.29
N VAL A 475 0.73 13.35 17.80
CA VAL A 475 -0.05 14.55 17.52
C VAL A 475 0.48 15.22 16.25
N PRO A 476 -0.31 15.26 15.16
CA PRO A 476 0.10 15.97 13.94
C PRO A 476 0.33 17.46 14.22
N GLY A 477 1.24 18.09 13.47
CA GLY A 477 1.51 19.52 13.60
C GLY A 477 0.25 20.37 13.40
N GLY A 478 -0.11 21.15 14.42
CA GLY A 478 -1.31 22.01 14.42
C GLY A 478 -2.60 21.34 14.88
N ALA A 479 -2.58 20.05 15.23
CA ALA A 479 -3.73 19.37 15.83
C ALA A 479 -3.74 19.50 17.36
N GLU A 480 -4.94 19.52 17.94
CA GLU A 480 -5.10 19.43 19.39
C GLU A 480 -4.83 17.98 19.86
N PRO A 481 -3.97 17.76 20.88
CA PRO A 481 -3.64 16.41 21.34
C PRO A 481 -4.84 15.60 21.80
N GLU A 482 -5.84 16.27 22.39
CA GLU A 482 -7.07 15.61 22.85
C GLU A 482 -7.89 15.03 21.69
N GLU A 483 -8.02 15.77 20.59
CA GLU A 483 -8.75 15.31 19.41
C GLU A 483 -8.02 14.14 18.72
N ALA A 484 -6.69 14.26 18.60
CA ALA A 484 -5.86 13.19 18.08
C ALA A 484 -6.00 11.91 18.92
N LEU A 485 -6.04 12.05 20.25
CA LEU A 485 -6.22 10.93 21.18
C LEU A 485 -7.58 10.24 21.02
N ARG A 486 -8.68 10.99 21.01
CA ARG A 486 -10.04 10.42 20.86
C ARG A 486 -10.14 9.60 19.58
N ARG A 487 -9.62 10.13 18.48
CA ARG A 487 -9.55 9.42 17.21
C ARG A 487 -8.73 8.14 17.32
N ALA A 488 -7.57 8.19 17.96
CA ALA A 488 -6.69 7.03 18.11
C ALA A 488 -7.36 5.91 18.91
N VAL A 489 -7.98 6.22 20.06
CA VAL A 489 -8.70 5.22 20.85
C VAL A 489 -9.82 4.59 20.03
N LYS A 490 -10.57 5.39 19.26
CA LYS A 490 -11.62 4.90 18.38
C LYS A 490 -11.07 3.99 17.28
N ASP A 491 -9.98 4.38 16.62
CA ASP A 491 -9.37 3.61 15.54
C ASP A 491 -8.76 2.29 16.03
N GLU A 492 -8.16 2.27 17.23
CA GLU A 492 -7.48 1.09 17.78
C GLU A 492 -8.42 0.09 18.46
N THR A 493 -9.51 0.56 19.06
CA THR A 493 -10.35 -0.26 19.95
C THR A 493 -11.84 -0.23 19.62
N ASN A 494 -12.27 0.66 18.71
CA ASN A 494 -13.66 0.98 18.40
C ASN A 494 -14.45 1.64 19.56
N LEU A 495 -13.78 2.07 20.62
CA LEU A 495 -14.39 2.69 21.78
C LEU A 495 -14.49 4.21 21.65
N ASP A 496 -15.63 4.76 22.06
CA ASP A 496 -15.80 6.20 22.24
C ASP A 496 -15.47 6.58 23.68
N VAL A 497 -14.58 7.56 23.85
CA VAL A 497 -14.10 8.00 25.16
C VAL A 497 -14.38 9.47 25.40
N ILE A 498 -14.59 9.81 26.66
CA ILE A 498 -14.69 11.17 27.16
C ILE A 498 -13.40 11.47 27.92
N VAL A 499 -12.62 12.43 27.42
CA VAL A 499 -11.46 12.97 28.13
C VAL A 499 -11.96 13.79 29.31
N GLU A 500 -11.56 13.42 30.51
CA GLU A 500 -11.95 14.12 31.73
C GLU A 500 -10.99 15.27 32.01
N ARG A 501 -9.69 15.00 31.91
CA ARG A 501 -8.63 15.99 32.08
C ARG A 501 -7.31 15.50 31.48
N ARG A 502 -6.44 16.43 31.12
CA ARG A 502 -5.02 16.14 30.93
C ARG A 502 -4.41 15.83 32.30
N PHE A 503 -3.87 14.62 32.43
CA PHE A 503 -3.31 14.13 33.68
C PHE A 503 -1.88 14.62 33.89
N GLY A 504 -1.02 14.51 32.87
CA GLY A 504 0.39 14.87 32.97
C GLY A 504 1.07 15.08 31.63
N VAL A 505 2.33 15.54 31.68
CA VAL A 505 3.24 15.63 30.54
C VAL A 505 4.49 14.83 30.89
N TYR A 506 4.80 13.84 30.06
CA TYR A 506 5.91 12.91 30.24
C TYR A 506 6.95 13.17 29.14
N ASP A 507 8.10 13.71 29.52
CA ASP A 507 9.09 14.26 28.60
C ASP A 507 10.54 13.85 28.89
N ALA A 508 10.70 12.78 29.68
CA ALA A 508 12.01 12.24 30.02
C ALA A 508 12.80 11.94 28.73
N PRO A 509 14.07 12.38 28.61
CA PRO A 509 14.82 12.29 27.35
C PRO A 509 14.91 10.89 26.74
N GLU A 510 14.88 9.86 27.59
CA GLU A 510 15.05 8.45 27.24
C GLU A 510 13.72 7.67 27.22
N ARG A 511 12.57 8.34 27.42
CA ARG A 511 11.27 7.65 27.54
C ARG A 511 10.90 6.84 26.30
N ASP A 512 11.41 7.26 25.14
CA ASP A 512 11.13 6.64 23.86
C ASP A 512 12.45 6.41 23.11
N PRO A 513 12.78 5.15 22.75
CA PRO A 513 14.02 4.83 22.01
C PRO A 513 14.05 5.42 20.60
N ARG A 514 12.93 5.97 20.10
CA ARG A 514 12.85 6.67 18.80
C ARG A 514 13.46 8.06 18.81
N GLY A 515 13.67 8.65 19.98
CA GLY A 515 14.22 10.01 20.14
C GLY A 515 13.41 10.84 21.13
N ARG A 516 13.53 12.18 21.06
CA ARG A 516 12.85 13.07 22.02
C ARG A 516 11.34 13.09 21.77
N VAL A 517 10.59 12.43 22.63
CA VAL A 517 9.13 12.41 22.63
C VAL A 517 8.59 13.11 23.87
N ILE A 518 7.55 13.93 23.70
CA ILE A 518 6.79 14.54 24.79
C ILE A 518 5.38 13.97 24.71
N SER A 519 4.99 13.15 25.69
CA SER A 519 3.63 12.60 25.75
C SER A 519 2.73 13.42 26.66
N HIS A 520 1.55 13.79 26.17
CA HIS A 520 0.45 14.29 26.97
C HIS A 520 -0.44 13.10 27.38
N ALA A 521 -0.42 12.73 28.66
CA ALA A 521 -1.29 11.68 29.17
C ALA A 521 -2.64 12.27 29.60
N TYR A 522 -3.72 11.58 29.23
CA TYR A 522 -5.09 11.99 29.52
C TYR A 522 -5.84 10.92 30.30
N LEU A 523 -6.54 11.34 31.37
CA LEU A 523 -7.50 10.50 32.05
C LEU A 523 -8.82 10.54 31.28
N CYS A 524 -9.32 9.37 30.91
CA CYS A 524 -10.52 9.20 30.11
C CYS A 524 -11.46 8.20 30.77
N ARG A 525 -12.75 8.34 30.49
CA ARG A 525 -13.78 7.33 30.78
C ARG A 525 -14.52 6.94 29.51
N LEU A 526 -15.19 5.79 29.54
CA LEU A 526 -16.06 5.38 28.44
C LEU A 526 -17.24 6.34 28.28
N ALA A 527 -17.62 6.61 27.03
CA ALA A 527 -18.81 7.40 26.72
C ALA A 527 -20.12 6.64 27.03
N THR A 528 -20.08 5.31 26.97
CA THR A 528 -21.21 4.39 27.22
C THR A 528 -20.82 3.27 28.18
N GLU A 529 -21.76 2.80 29.00
CA GLU A 529 -21.51 1.67 29.93
C GLU A 529 -21.44 0.32 29.20
N SER A 530 -22.20 0.15 28.11
CA SER A 530 -22.07 -0.99 27.21
C SER A 530 -21.04 -0.69 26.13
N TYR A 531 -20.06 -1.58 25.95
CA TYR A 531 -19.01 -1.43 24.94
C TYR A 531 -18.66 -2.78 24.32
N GLU A 532 -18.23 -2.75 23.06
CA GLU A 532 -17.68 -3.90 22.36
C GLU A 532 -16.32 -3.52 21.80
N ILE A 533 -15.27 -4.20 22.27
CA ILE A 533 -13.92 -3.98 21.78
C ILE A 533 -13.79 -4.65 20.43
N ARG A 534 -13.48 -3.86 19.41
CA ARG A 534 -13.12 -4.36 18.08
C ARG A 534 -11.88 -3.65 17.60
N CYS A 535 -10.77 -4.37 17.59
CA CYS A 535 -9.52 -3.86 17.06
C CYS A 535 -9.50 -4.00 15.54
N ARG A 536 -8.95 -3.01 14.83
CA ARG A 536 -8.58 -3.20 13.42
C ARG A 536 -7.52 -4.31 13.31
N GLU A 537 -7.43 -4.99 12.17
CA GLU A 537 -6.46 -6.08 11.98
C GLU A 537 -5.00 -5.68 12.23
N ASP A 538 -4.66 -4.41 12.02
CA ASP A 538 -3.34 -3.83 12.27
C ASP A 538 -3.17 -3.26 13.69
N ALA A 539 -4.25 -3.12 14.47
CA ALA A 539 -4.24 -2.76 15.88
C ALA A 539 -4.08 -4.00 16.76
N GLY A 540 -3.39 -3.83 17.90
CA GLY A 540 -3.21 -4.88 18.91
C GLY A 540 -4.49 -5.50 19.42
N GLU A 541 -4.39 -6.63 20.12
CA GLU A 541 -5.49 -7.02 21.01
C GLU A 541 -5.69 -5.93 22.07
N ALA A 542 -6.93 -5.54 22.34
CA ALA A 542 -7.26 -4.58 23.38
C ALA A 542 -8.11 -5.22 24.46
N ARG A 543 -7.82 -4.94 25.72
CA ARG A 543 -8.55 -5.48 26.87
C ARG A 543 -8.48 -4.56 28.07
N PHE A 544 -9.52 -4.63 28.91
CA PHE A 544 -9.51 -4.00 30.22
C PHE A 544 -8.83 -4.91 31.23
N ILE A 545 -7.82 -4.39 31.92
CA ILE A 545 -7.06 -5.10 32.94
C ILE A 545 -7.21 -4.35 34.27
N PRO A 546 -7.52 -5.04 35.40
CA PRO A 546 -7.49 -4.41 36.72
C PRO A 546 -6.11 -3.80 36.98
N ILE A 547 -6.06 -2.56 37.48
CA ILE A 547 -4.79 -1.88 37.77
C ILE A 547 -3.93 -2.69 38.74
N ALA A 548 -4.55 -3.37 39.71
CA ALA A 548 -3.86 -4.24 40.66
C ALA A 548 -3.17 -5.46 40.02
N GLU A 549 -3.56 -5.86 38.81
CA GLU A 549 -2.92 -6.95 38.06
C GLU A 549 -1.72 -6.47 37.23
N LEU A 550 -1.43 -5.16 37.22
CA LEU A 550 -0.31 -4.57 36.48
C LEU A 550 0.98 -4.48 37.30
N ASP A 551 0.94 -4.84 38.59
CA ASP A 551 2.13 -4.87 39.44
C ASP A 551 3.16 -5.86 38.87
N GLY A 552 4.30 -5.33 38.42
CA GLY A 552 5.40 -6.11 37.82
C GLY A 552 5.17 -6.52 36.36
N VAL A 553 4.18 -5.94 35.67
CA VAL A 553 3.97 -6.10 34.23
C VAL A 553 4.72 -4.99 33.48
N ASP A 554 5.69 -5.38 32.64
CA ASP A 554 6.40 -4.44 31.77
C ASP A 554 5.43 -3.84 30.73
N LEU A 555 5.01 -2.59 30.97
CA LEU A 555 4.30 -1.80 29.97
C LEU A 555 5.29 -1.13 29.01
N ALA A 556 4.86 -0.90 27.78
CA ALA A 556 5.69 -0.23 26.79
C ALA A 556 6.09 1.19 27.24
N PHE A 557 7.35 1.56 26.98
CA PHE A 557 7.89 2.89 27.32
C PHE A 557 7.83 3.17 28.83
N ASP A 558 7.34 4.34 29.23
CA ASP A 558 7.09 4.78 30.60
C ASP A 558 5.60 4.67 30.97
N HIS A 559 4.82 3.84 30.28
CA HIS A 559 3.38 3.72 30.53
C HIS A 559 3.05 3.18 31.93
N GLU A 560 3.95 2.43 32.54
CA GLU A 560 3.85 2.02 33.95
C GLU A 560 3.77 3.23 34.89
N ASP A 561 4.59 4.26 34.66
CA ASP A 561 4.61 5.48 35.45
C ASP A 561 3.30 6.26 35.27
N ILE A 562 2.82 6.36 34.03
CA ILE A 562 1.56 7.04 33.70
C ILE A 562 0.37 6.39 34.42
N VAL A 563 0.28 5.06 34.37
CA VAL A 563 -0.80 4.31 35.02
C VAL A 563 -0.70 4.42 36.54
N ALA A 564 0.51 4.30 37.11
CA ALA A 564 0.73 4.41 38.55
C ALA A 564 0.35 5.80 39.08
N ASP A 565 0.66 6.87 38.36
CA ASP A 565 0.25 8.22 38.75
C ASP A 565 -1.27 8.38 38.75
N VAL A 566 -1.96 7.90 37.71
CA VAL A 566 -3.43 7.94 37.65
C VAL A 566 -4.04 7.14 38.79
N ALA A 567 -3.55 5.92 39.03
CA ALA A 567 -4.03 5.05 40.09
C ALA A 567 -3.94 5.71 41.48
N ARG A 568 -2.81 6.37 41.77
CA ARG A 568 -2.63 7.16 43.00
C ARG A 568 -3.64 8.29 43.13
N SER A 569 -4.00 8.93 42.01
CA SER A 569 -4.96 10.04 42.03
C SER A 569 -6.41 9.60 42.25
N VAL A 570 -6.79 8.42 41.78
CA VAL A 570 -8.16 7.87 41.90
C VAL A 570 -8.36 7.18 43.26
N GLY A 571 -7.30 6.60 43.84
CA GLY A 571 -7.33 5.99 45.18
C GLY A 571 -7.22 6.99 46.35
N ALA A 572 -6.93 8.26 46.09
CA ALA A 572 -6.84 9.33 47.09
C ALA A 572 -8.12 10.19 47.20
N GLY A 573 -9.21 9.76 46.56
CA GLY A 573 -10.50 10.47 46.47
C GLY A 573 -11.55 9.98 47.45
#